data_AF-A0A7C5FGY1-F1
#
_entry.id   AF-A0A7C5FGY1-F1
#
_cell.length_a   1.000
_cell.length_b   1.000
_cell.length_c   1.000
_cell.angle_alpha   90.00
_cell.angle_beta   90.00
_cell.angle_gamma   90.00
#
_symmetry.space_group_name_H-M   'P 1'
#
loop_
_entity.id
_entity.type
_entity.pdbx_description
1 polymer ?
#
loop_
_entity_poly.entity_id
_entity_poly.type
_entity_poly.pdbx_seq_one_letter_code
_entity_poly.pdbx_strand_id
1 'polypeptide(L)' 'MVKEEKNLQTALKQLEKIVEDLSGKDVDVEAGLEKFKEGVSLIKFCRGQLQKAENEFEKLKGELDIEESEGKQDELEQEL' A
#
# COMPACT_ATOMS: atom_id res chain seq x y z
N MET A 1 24.31 -0.43 -5.99
CA MET A 1 23.40 -1.00 -7.00
C MET A 1 22.07 -1.25 -6.30
N VAL A 2 21.15 -0.30 -6.36
CA VAL A 2 19.86 -0.41 -5.68
C VAL A 2 19.02 -1.36 -6.52
N LYS A 3 18.73 -2.55 -5.99
CA LYS A 3 17.67 -3.42 -6.55
C LYS A 3 16.44 -2.53 -6.69
N GLU A 4 15.86 -2.45 -7.87
CA GLU A 4 14.56 -1.81 -8.08
C GLU A 4 13.52 -2.58 -7.25
N GLU A 5 13.45 -2.26 -5.96
CA GLU A 5 12.37 -2.66 -5.10
C GLU A 5 11.13 -2.01 -5.70
N LYS A 6 10.24 -2.86 -6.19
CA LYS A 6 8.90 -2.49 -6.63
C LYS A 6 8.26 -1.73 -5.47
N ASN A 7 8.31 -0.41 -5.50
CA ASN A 7 7.63 0.43 -4.53
C ASN A 7 6.26 0.81 -5.09
N LEU A 8 5.35 1.24 -4.21
CA LEU A 8 3.97 1.53 -4.57
C LEU A 8 3.89 2.55 -5.72
N GLN A 9 4.74 3.57 -5.69
CA GLN A 9 4.79 4.61 -6.72
C GLN A 9 5.16 4.06 -8.09
N THR A 10 6.17 3.20 -8.19
CA THR A 10 6.56 2.56 -9.45
C THR A 10 5.45 1.64 -9.97
N ALA A 11 4.81 0.87 -9.10
CA ALA A 11 3.70 0.00 -9.48
C ALA A 11 2.48 0.80 -10.00
N LEU A 12 2.19 1.96 -9.41
CA LEU A 12 1.15 2.87 -9.88
C LEU A 12 1.49 3.45 -11.26
N LYS A 13 2.73 3.90 -11.48
CA LYS A 13 3.18 4.38 -12.81
C LYS A 13 3.09 3.29 -13.89
N GLN A 14 3.42 2.05 -13.54
CA GLN A 14 3.26 0.92 -14.45
C GLN A 14 1.78 0.67 -14.79
N LEU A 15 0.88 0.82 -13.82
CA LEU A 15 -0.56 0.69 -14.05
C LEU A 15 -1.08 1.79 -14.97
N GLU A 16 -0.66 3.05 -14.78
CA GLU A 16 -1.00 4.17 -15.68
C GLU A 16 -0.56 3.88 -17.11
N LYS A 17 0.67 3.36 -17.28
CA LYS A 17 1.18 2.97 -18.59
C LYS A 17 0.38 1.84 -19.23
N ILE A 18 -0.04 0.84 -18.46
CA ILE A 18 -0.90 -0.24 -18.96
C ILE A 18 -2.25 0.31 -19.42
N VAL A 19 -2.83 1.28 -18.71
CA VAL A 19 -4.08 1.93 -19.12
C VAL A 19 -3.89 2.71 -20.42
N GLU A 20 -2.79 3.45 -20.56
CA GLU A 20 -2.43 4.14 -21.80
C GLU A 20 -2.29 3.14 -22.97
N ASP A 21 -1.49 2.09 -22.77
CA ASP A 21 -1.25 1.03 -23.76
C ASP A 21 -2.58 0.38 -24.20
N LEU A 22 -3.48 0.07 -23.26
CA LEU A 22 -4.78 -0.58 -23.53
C LEU A 22 -5.82 0.37 -24.14
N SER A 23 -5.66 1.68 -24.02
CA SER A 23 -6.60 2.67 -24.57
C SER A 23 -6.38 2.97 -26.06
N GLY A 24 -5.30 2.45 -26.64
CA GLY A 24 -4.98 2.60 -28.06
C GLY A 24 -6.02 1.92 -28.97
N LYS A 25 -6.28 2.52 -30.14
CA LYS A 25 -7.28 2.01 -31.11
C LYS A 25 -6.91 0.70 -31.81
N ASP A 26 -5.63 0.33 -31.80
CA ASP A 26 -5.06 -0.83 -32.52
C ASP A 26 -4.30 -1.77 -31.56
N VAL A 27 -4.83 -1.98 -30.36
CA VAL A 27 -4.31 -3.02 -29.47
C VAL A 27 -4.67 -4.39 -30.02
N ASP A 28 -3.63 -5.17 -30.31
CA ASP A 28 -3.77 -6.60 -30.58
C ASP A 28 -4.39 -7.31 -29.37
N VAL A 29 -5.31 -8.24 -29.60
CA VAL A 29 -6.09 -8.90 -28.55
C VAL A 29 -5.21 -9.74 -27.62
N GLU A 30 -4.19 -10.41 -28.16
CA GLU A 30 -3.27 -11.22 -27.35
C GLU A 30 -2.39 -10.32 -26.48
N ALA A 31 -1.86 -9.24 -27.06
CA ALA A 31 -1.11 -8.22 -26.33
C ALA A 31 -1.96 -7.54 -25.24
N GLY A 32 -3.22 -7.22 -25.55
CA GLY A 32 -4.17 -6.64 -24.59
C GLY A 32 -4.44 -7.58 -23.41
N LEU A 33 -4.57 -8.89 -23.68
CA LEU A 33 -4.76 -9.89 -22.63
C LEU A 33 -3.52 -10.02 -21.71
N GLU A 34 -2.32 -9.95 -22.26
CA GLU A 34 -1.08 -9.93 -21.46
C GLU A 34 -1.00 -8.69 -20.56
N LYS A 35 -1.26 -7.50 -21.12
CA LYS A 35 -1.29 -6.24 -20.39
C LYS A 35 -2.34 -6.22 -19.29
N PHE A 36 -3.50 -6.81 -19.55
CA PHE A 36 -4.54 -6.97 -18.53
C PHE A 36 -4.08 -7.87 -17.36
N LYS A 37 -3.44 -9.01 -17.66
CA LYS A 37 -2.89 -9.90 -16.61
C LYS A 37 -1.83 -9.20 -15.78
N GLU A 38 -0.95 -8.42 -16.43
CA GLU A 38 0.05 -7.60 -15.75
C GLU A 38 -0.60 -6.58 -14.82
N GLY A 39 -1.62 -5.86 -15.30
CA GLY A 39 -2.39 -4.90 -14.51
C GLY A 39 -3.05 -5.53 -13.29
N VAL A 40 -3.66 -6.72 -13.44
CA VAL A 40 -4.24 -7.48 -12.31
C VAL A 40 -3.18 -7.82 -11.27
N SER A 41 -1.98 -8.22 -11.70
CA SER A 41 -0.87 -8.52 -10.79
C SER A 41 -0.39 -7.27 -10.04
N LEU A 42 -0.27 -6.13 -10.73
CA LEU A 42 0.13 -4.86 -10.13
C LEU A 42 -0.89 -4.36 -9.11
N ILE A 43 -2.19 -4.46 -9.42
CA ILE A 43 -3.25 -4.07 -8.48
C ILE A 43 -3.18 -4.92 -7.20
N LYS A 44 -2.98 -6.24 -7.32
CA LYS A 44 -2.80 -7.11 -6.15
C LYS A 44 -1.60 -6.69 -5.31
N PHE A 45 -0.49 -6.36 -5.95
CA PHE A 45 0.70 -5.87 -5.28
C PHE A 45 0.43 -4.55 -4.53
N CYS A 46 -0.17 -3.55 -5.19
CA CYS A 46 -0.49 -2.26 -4.58
C CYS A 46 -1.39 -2.41 -3.35
N ARG A 47 -2.44 -3.24 -3.44
CA ARG A 47 -3.33 -3.54 -2.32
C ARG A 47 -2.59 -4.14 -1.13
N GLY A 48 -1.69 -5.09 -1.38
CA GLY A 48 -0.86 -5.68 -0.32
C GLY A 48 0.06 -4.67 0.35
N GLN A 49 0.62 -3.71 -0.39
CA GLN A 49 1.45 -2.65 0.18
C GLN A 49 0.64 -1.66 1.02
N LEU A 50 -0.55 -1.27 0.56
CA LEU A 50 -1.45 -0.41 1.31
C LEU A 50 -1.92 -1.07 2.62
N GLN A 51 -2.30 -2.34 2.57
CA GLN A 51 -2.70 -3.09 3.75
C GLN A 51 -1.57 -3.19 4.80
N LYS A 52 -0.33 -3.36 4.36
CA LYS A 52 0.82 -3.34 5.29
C LYS A 52 0.97 -1.98 5.97
N ALA A 53 0.87 -0.90 5.20
CA ALA A 53 0.96 0.45 5.74
C ALA A 53 -0.18 0.75 6.73
N GLU A 54 -1.40 0.30 6.42
CA GLU A 54 -2.57 0.42 7.30
C GLU A 54 -2.35 -0.33 8.62
N ASN A 55 -1.93 -1.60 8.55
CA ASN A 55 -1.63 -2.39 9.75
C ASN A 55 -0.53 -1.76 10.63
N GLU A 56 0.51 -1.20 10.00
CA GLU A 56 1.58 -0.51 10.72
C GLU A 56 1.07 0.75 11.41
N PHE A 57 0.20 1.51 10.74
CA PHE A 57 -0.45 2.69 11.31
C PHE A 57 -1.36 2.33 12.49
N GLU A 58 -2.16 1.28 12.38
CA GLU A 58 -3.01 0.80 13.48
C GLU A 58 -2.18 0.36 14.69
N LYS A 59 -1.05 -0.32 14.45
CA LYS A 59 -0.13 -0.74 15.52
C LYS A 59 0.47 0.46 16.26
N LEU A 60 0.98 1.44 15.52
CA LEU A 60 1.54 2.66 16.10
C LEU A 60 0.48 3.46 16.87
N LYS A 61 -0.75 3.54 16.35
CA LYS A 61 -1.87 4.17 17.06
C LYS A 61 -2.16 3.45 18.38
N GLY A 62 -2.18 2.12 18.37
CA GLY A 62 -2.36 1.33 19.59
C GLY A 62 -1.24 1.56 20.62
N GLU A 63 0.01 1.67 20.18
CA GLU A 63 1.15 2.00 21.05
C GLU A 63 0.98 3.39 21.69
N LEU A 64 0.57 4.40 20.92
CA LEU A 64 0.28 5.74 21.43
C LEU A 64 -0.90 5.76 22.42
N ASP A 65 -1.97 5.03 22.13
CA ASP A 65 -3.16 4.94 23.01
C ASP A 65 -2.83 4.22 24.34
N ILE A 66 -1.87 3.29 24.34
CA ILE A 66 -1.38 2.60 25.56
C ILE A 66 -0.56 3.56 26.42
N GLU A 67 0.36 4.32 25.83
CA GLU A 67 1.19 5.30 26.54
C GLU A 67 0.35 6.40 27.22
N GLU A 68 -0.78 6.81 26.62
CA GLU A 68 -1.73 7.75 27.23
C GLU A 68 -2.56 7.17 28.38
N SER A 69 -2.60 5.84 28.54
CA SER A 69 -3.34 5.15 29.59
C SER A 69 -2.48 4.84 30.82
N GLU A 70 -1.20 4.52 30.60
CA GLU A 70 -0.23 4.27 31.68
C GLU A 70 0.13 5.57 32.42
N GLY A 71 0.30 6.69 31.69
CA GLY A 71 0.57 7.99 32.32
C GLY A 71 -0.57 8.53 33.21
N LYS A 72 -1.82 8.12 32.97
CA LYS A 72 -2.98 8.52 33.80
C LYS A 72 -3.11 7.69 35.07
N GLN A 73 -2.68 6.43 35.08
CA GLN A 73 -2.75 5.58 36.27
C GLN A 73 -1.75 6.03 37.33
N ASP A 74 -0.54 6.46 36.93
CA ASP A 74 0.48 6.97 37.84
C ASP A 74 0.12 8.32 38.50
N GLU A 75 -0.66 9.18 37.82
CA GLU A 75 -1.16 10.45 38.40
C GLU A 75 -2.33 10.22 39.39
N LEU A 76 -3.24 9.29 39.09
CA LEU A 76 -4.39 8.96 39.95
C LEU A 76 -3.98 8.27 41.27
N GLU A 77 -2.86 7.54 41.28
CA GLU A 77 -2.35 6.83 42.46
C GLU A 77 -1.55 7.76 43.41
N GLN A 78 -1.12 8.94 42.96
CA GLN A 78 -0.43 9.94 43.78
C GLN A 78 -1.37 10.95 44.46
N GLU A 79 -2.64 11.01 44.05
CA GLU A 79 -3.68 11.87 44.67
C GLU A 79 -4.53 11.18 45.75
N LEU A 80 -4.27 9.90 46.06
CA LEU A 80 -4.88 9.12 47.15
C LEU A 80 -3.93 8.92 48.33
#